data_AF-A0A031LV00-F1
#
_entry.id   AF-A0A031LV00-F1
#
_cell.length_a   1.000
_cell.length_b   1.000
_cell.length_c   1.000
_cell.angle_alpha   90.00
_cell.angle_beta   90.00
_cell.angle_gamma   90.00
#
_symmetry.space_group_name_H-M   'P 1'
#
loop_
_entity.id
_entity.type
_entity.pdbx_description
1 polymer ?
#
loop_
_entity_poly.entity_id
_entity_poly.type
_entity_poly.pdbx_seq_one_letter_code
_entity_poly.pdbx_strand_id
1 'polypeptide(L)'
;MTLLEILDTAIKIGLGALITGIITYFNQKANLKAQQNKENKEFNRNLLTKISSDIEEINHLILKIWAIFDFEIKKPVLDKEVISDRLSPLRENLFDDFNLLSKNEGLLLLYDYKDQQEILRRYGELVGAFNSYTCFRKESVSIEKTAEYKASILETRKQLYQSLNKAIPK
;
A
#
# COMPACT_ATOMS: atom_id res chain seq x y z
N MET A 1 -66.57 -27.23 15.50
CA MET A 1 -65.20 -27.57 15.05
C MET A 1 -64.88 -28.95 15.52
N THR A 2 -64.51 -29.84 14.61
CA THR A 2 -64.10 -31.21 14.94
C THR A 2 -62.62 -31.22 15.32
N LEU A 3 -62.18 -32.18 16.15
CA LEU A 3 -60.75 -32.36 16.51
C LEU A 3 -59.84 -32.49 15.29
N LEU A 4 -60.35 -33.07 14.20
CA LEU A 4 -59.65 -33.22 12.91
C LEU A 4 -59.34 -31.88 12.23
N GLU A 5 -60.26 -30.91 12.26
CA GLU A 5 -60.05 -29.59 11.67
C GLU A 5 -58.99 -28.76 12.42
N ILE A 6 -58.98 -28.89 13.75
CA ILE A 6 -57.98 -28.25 14.61
C ILE A 6 -56.59 -28.84 14.34
N LEU A 7 -56.51 -30.17 14.18
CA LEU A 7 -55.27 -30.87 13.87
C LEU A 7 -54.70 -30.47 12.51
N ASP A 8 -55.53 -30.43 11.45
CA ASP A 8 -55.11 -29.99 10.11
C ASP A 8 -54.58 -28.54 10.11
N THR A 9 -55.28 -27.66 10.83
CA THR A 9 -54.87 -26.25 10.96
C THR A 9 -53.54 -26.12 11.70
N ALA A 10 -53.36 -26.86 12.79
CA ALA A 10 -52.12 -26.85 13.57
C ALA A 10 -50.92 -27.39 12.75
N ILE A 11 -51.12 -28.46 11.97
CA ILE A 11 -50.09 -29.01 11.08
C ILE A 11 -49.69 -27.99 10.01
N LYS A 12 -50.64 -27.30 9.39
CA LYS A 12 -50.36 -26.27 8.37
C LYS A 12 -49.57 -25.09 8.95
N ILE A 13 -49.94 -24.61 10.13
CA ILE A 13 -49.23 -23.52 10.82
C ILE A 13 -47.81 -23.98 11.21
N GLY A 14 -47.67 -25.17 11.79
CA GLY A 14 -46.38 -25.73 12.17
C GLY A 14 -45.45 -25.93 10.96
N LEU A 15 -45.98 -26.40 9.84
CA LEU A 15 -45.22 -26.57 8.60
C LEU A 15 -44.79 -25.22 8.01
N GLY A 16 -45.66 -24.21 8.01
CA GLY A 16 -45.33 -22.86 7.58
C GLY A 16 -44.25 -22.21 8.44
N ALA A 17 -44.33 -22.38 9.77
CA ALA A 17 -43.31 -21.91 10.71
C ALA A 17 -41.96 -22.63 10.49
N LEU A 18 -41.98 -23.95 10.26
CA LEU A 18 -40.78 -24.74 9.98
C LEU A 18 -40.10 -24.29 8.69
N ILE A 19 -40.86 -24.15 7.59
CA ILE A 19 -40.34 -23.67 6.30
C ILE A 19 -39.74 -22.27 6.46
N THR A 20 -40.44 -21.37 7.16
CA THR A 20 -39.95 -20.01 7.44
C THR A 20 -38.65 -20.04 8.25
N GLY A 21 -38.57 -20.90 9.28
CA GLY A 21 -37.36 -21.07 10.08
C GLY A 21 -36.17 -21.55 9.25
N ILE A 22 -36.38 -22.54 8.37
CA ILE A 22 -35.35 -23.07 7.48
C ILE A 22 -34.86 -21.99 6.51
N ILE A 23 -35.78 -21.28 5.83
CA ILE A 23 -35.45 -20.21 4.89
C ILE A 23 -34.69 -19.08 5.60
N THR A 24 -35.15 -18.67 6.79
CA THR A 24 -34.51 -17.63 7.58
C THR A 24 -33.09 -18.03 7.97
N TYR A 25 -32.88 -19.27 8.42
CA TYR A 25 -31.56 -19.78 8.75
C TYR A 25 -30.59 -19.73 7.56
N PHE A 26 -31.02 -20.18 6.37
CA PHE A 26 -30.19 -20.15 5.17
C PHE A 26 -29.88 -18.72 4.71
N ASN A 27 -30.87 -17.82 4.74
CA ASN A 27 -30.69 -16.40 4.39
C ASN A 27 -29.72 -15.72 5.37
N GLN A 28 -29.86 -15.96 6.67
CA GLN A 28 -28.97 -15.40 7.68
C GLN A 28 -27.54 -15.89 7.48
N LYS A 29 -27.35 -17.19 7.22
CA LYS A 29 -26.02 -17.76 6.94
C LYS A 29 -25.40 -17.18 5.66
N ALA A 30 -26.18 -16.99 4.61
CA ALA A 30 -25.73 -16.35 3.37
C ALA A 30 -25.33 -14.89 3.60
N ASN A 31 -26.15 -14.13 4.34
CA ASN A 31 -25.89 -12.73 4.68
C ASN A 31 -24.62 -12.57 5.52
N LEU A 32 -24.40 -13.43 6.54
CA LEU A 32 -23.17 -13.38 7.34
C LEU A 32 -21.91 -13.61 6.50
N LYS A 33 -21.95 -14.60 5.59
CA LYS A 33 -20.83 -14.84 4.67
C LYS A 33 -20.60 -13.67 3.72
N ALA A 34 -21.67 -13.10 3.17
CA ALA A 34 -21.59 -11.94 2.29
C ALA A 34 -21.01 -10.72 3.03
N GLN A 35 -21.43 -10.51 4.27
CA GLN A 35 -20.94 -9.45 5.13
C GLN A 35 -19.45 -9.62 5.46
N GLN A 36 -19.02 -10.82 5.88
CA GLN A 36 -17.60 -11.13 6.12
C GLN A 36 -16.74 -10.91 4.87
N ASN A 37 -17.22 -11.34 3.71
CA ASN A 37 -16.52 -11.12 2.45
C ASN A 37 -16.40 -9.63 2.11
N LYS A 38 -17.46 -8.85 2.35
CA LYS A 38 -17.45 -7.40 2.15
C LYS A 38 -16.44 -6.72 3.07
N GLU A 39 -16.46 -7.06 4.36
CA GLU A 39 -15.53 -6.53 5.37
C GLU A 39 -14.08 -6.86 5.02
N ASN A 40 -13.80 -8.10 4.60
CA ASN A 40 -12.46 -8.49 4.15
C ASN A 40 -12.01 -7.72 2.91
N LYS A 41 -12.90 -7.48 1.94
CA LYS A 41 -12.58 -6.67 0.76
C LYS A 41 -12.28 -5.22 1.14
N GLU A 42 -13.10 -4.65 2.01
CA GLU A 42 -12.94 -3.28 2.49
C GLU A 42 -11.64 -3.11 3.29
N PHE A 43 -11.35 -4.03 4.19
CA PHE A 43 -10.09 -4.08 4.94
C PHE A 43 -8.88 -4.09 4.00
N ASN A 44 -8.85 -5.00 3.04
CA ASN A 44 -7.74 -5.12 2.09
C ASN A 44 -7.59 -3.88 1.21
N ARG A 45 -8.69 -3.30 0.74
CA ARG A 45 -8.68 -2.04 -0.01
C ARG A 45 -8.09 -0.90 0.84
N ASN A 46 -8.52 -0.78 2.09
CA ASN A 46 -8.04 0.26 3.01
C ASN A 46 -6.55 0.09 3.32
N LEU A 47 -6.10 -1.16 3.55
CA LEU A 47 -4.70 -1.49 3.78
C LEU A 47 -3.81 -1.05 2.59
N LEU A 48 -4.15 -1.48 1.38
CA LEU A 48 -3.35 -1.18 0.18
C LEU A 48 -3.40 0.32 -0.16
N THR A 49 -4.54 0.98 0.07
CA THR A 49 -4.68 2.44 -0.12
C THR A 49 -3.81 3.19 0.88
N LYS A 50 -3.80 2.78 2.15
CA LYS A 50 -2.95 3.39 3.17
C LYS A 50 -1.46 3.24 2.82
N ILE A 51 -1.03 2.03 2.46
CA ILE A 51 0.34 1.78 2.02
C ILE A 51 0.71 2.68 0.83
N SER A 52 -0.21 2.85 -0.13
CA SER A 52 0.02 3.76 -1.27
C SER A 52 0.13 5.24 -0.87
N SER A 53 -0.57 5.68 0.18
CA SER A 53 -0.47 7.03 0.72
C SER A 53 0.89 7.25 1.37
N ASP A 54 1.28 6.32 2.25
CA ASP A 54 2.56 6.32 2.95
C ASP A 54 3.75 6.36 1.96
N ILE A 55 3.68 5.58 0.88
CA ILE A 55 4.70 5.60 -0.19
C ILE A 55 4.79 6.97 -0.88
N GLU A 56 3.66 7.66 -1.05
CA GLU A 56 3.66 8.97 -1.70
C GLU A 56 4.28 10.05 -0.83
N GLU A 57 4.10 9.99 0.49
CA GLU A 57 4.76 10.88 1.45
C GLU A 57 6.29 10.79 1.31
N ILE A 58 6.82 9.56 1.27
CA ILE A 58 8.24 9.29 1.06
C ILE A 58 8.68 9.83 -0.31
N ASN A 59 7.89 9.57 -1.36
CA ASN A 59 8.21 10.05 -2.70
C ASN A 59 8.28 11.59 -2.77
N HIS A 60 7.39 12.31 -2.09
CA HIS A 60 7.45 13.77 -2.02
C HIS A 60 8.77 14.26 -1.42
N LEU A 61 9.28 13.59 -0.39
CA LEU A 61 10.57 13.93 0.20
C LEU A 61 11.73 13.66 -0.76
N ILE A 62 11.69 12.54 -1.47
CA ILE A 62 12.69 12.21 -2.50
C ILE A 62 12.69 13.20 -3.65
N LEU A 63 11.52 13.68 -4.09
CA LEU A 63 11.43 14.71 -5.11
C LEU A 63 12.06 16.04 -4.66
N LYS A 64 11.95 16.40 -3.38
CA LYS A 64 12.62 17.60 -2.82
C LYS A 64 14.14 17.44 -2.81
N ILE A 65 14.64 16.29 -2.32
CA ILE A 65 16.08 15.98 -2.33
C ILE A 65 16.60 16.04 -3.76
N TRP A 66 15.90 15.41 -4.70
CA TRP A 66 16.28 15.40 -6.10
C TRP A 66 16.26 16.81 -6.71
N ALA A 67 15.24 17.63 -6.48
CA ALA A 67 15.18 18.99 -7.01
C ALA A 67 16.35 19.86 -6.55
N ILE A 68 16.76 19.75 -5.28
CA ILE A 68 17.92 20.46 -4.75
C ILE A 68 19.19 19.91 -5.40
N PHE A 69 19.37 18.59 -5.39
CA PHE A 69 20.58 17.96 -5.90
C PHE A 69 20.79 18.23 -7.40
N ASP A 70 19.75 18.05 -8.21
CA ASP A 70 19.80 18.29 -9.67
C ASP A 70 20.10 19.76 -10.02
N PHE A 71 19.59 20.71 -9.23
CA PHE A 71 19.93 22.12 -9.41
C PHE A 71 21.39 22.40 -9.11
N GLU A 72 21.92 21.84 -8.02
CA GLU A 72 23.27 22.10 -7.56
C GLU A 72 24.34 21.46 -8.46
N ILE A 73 24.11 20.24 -8.97
CA ILE A 73 25.06 19.57 -9.88
C ILE A 73 25.18 20.24 -11.25
N LYS A 74 24.20 21.06 -11.64
CA LYS A 74 24.19 21.80 -12.91
C LYS A 74 24.93 23.13 -12.82
N LYS A 75 25.34 23.57 -11.62
CA LYS A 75 26.11 24.78 -11.45
C LYS A 75 27.54 24.59 -12.00
N PRO A 76 28.21 25.66 -12.47
CA PRO A 76 29.59 25.59 -12.93
C PRO A 76 30.58 25.14 -11.83
N VAL A 77 30.26 25.44 -10.56
CA VAL A 77 31.04 25.06 -9.39
C VAL A 77 30.15 24.23 -8.48
N LEU A 78 30.60 23.01 -8.17
CA LEU A 78 29.92 22.11 -7.26
C LEU A 78 30.38 22.36 -5.83
N ASP A 79 29.53 23.00 -5.03
CA ASP A 79 29.75 23.21 -3.61
C ASP A 79 29.11 22.09 -2.79
N LYS A 80 29.93 21.15 -2.34
CA LYS A 80 29.46 19.97 -1.60
C LYS A 80 28.94 20.31 -0.20
N GLU A 81 29.48 21.35 0.43
CA GLU A 81 29.07 21.77 1.77
C GLU A 81 27.67 22.38 1.71
N VAL A 82 27.44 23.30 0.77
CA VAL A 82 26.12 23.90 0.53
C VAL A 82 25.07 22.84 0.19
N ILE A 83 25.42 21.85 -0.64
CA ILE A 83 24.50 20.73 -0.95
C ILE A 83 24.21 19.92 0.32
N SER A 84 25.23 19.59 1.10
CA SER A 84 25.07 18.83 2.34
C SER A 84 24.15 19.56 3.31
N ASP A 85 24.39 20.85 3.56
CA ASP A 85 23.59 21.67 4.49
C ASP A 85 22.13 21.75 4.06
N ARG A 86 21.86 21.92 2.76
CA ARG A 86 20.50 21.96 2.22
C ARG A 86 19.79 20.61 2.27
N LEU A 87 20.53 19.51 2.14
CA LEU A 87 19.98 18.16 2.14
C LEU A 87 19.84 17.55 3.53
N SER A 88 20.67 17.93 4.50
CA SER A 88 20.66 17.42 5.88
C SER A 88 19.26 17.33 6.50
N PRO A 89 18.44 18.40 6.57
CA PRO A 89 17.11 18.31 7.18
C PRO A 89 16.15 17.38 6.41
N LEU A 90 16.34 17.23 5.09
CA LEU A 90 15.53 16.30 4.30
C LEU A 90 15.98 14.85 4.51
N ARG A 91 17.26 14.62 4.77
CA ARG A 91 17.81 13.29 5.07
C ARG A 91 17.38 12.77 6.42
N GLU A 92 17.30 13.65 7.42
CA GLU A 92 16.77 13.31 8.75
C GLU A 92 15.32 12.82 8.62
N ASN A 93 14.46 13.60 7.95
CA ASN A 93 13.09 13.17 7.66
C ASN A 93 13.04 11.85 6.87
N LEU A 94 13.97 11.67 5.91
CA LEU A 94 13.98 10.46 5.08
C LEU A 94 14.32 9.22 5.90
N PHE A 95 15.19 9.35 6.90
CA PHE A 95 15.51 8.26 7.81
C PHE A 95 14.29 7.82 8.61
N ASP A 96 13.49 8.76 9.09
CA ASP A 96 12.24 8.45 9.79
C ASP A 96 11.23 7.76 8.86
N ASP A 97 11.14 8.21 7.61
CA ASP A 97 10.34 7.65 6.54
C ASP A 97 10.74 6.20 6.15
N PHE A 98 12.01 5.80 6.34
CA PHE A 98 12.42 4.41 6.13
C PHE A 98 11.76 3.43 7.12
N ASN A 99 11.37 3.90 8.31
CA ASN A 99 10.56 3.08 9.22
C ASN A 99 9.19 2.77 8.62
N LEU A 100 8.62 3.73 7.87
CA LEU A 100 7.33 3.56 7.19
C LEU A 100 7.43 2.54 6.06
N LEU A 101 8.52 2.56 5.28
CA LEU A 101 8.82 1.53 4.27
C LEU A 101 8.87 0.13 4.89
N SER A 102 9.66 -0.04 5.95
CA SER A 102 9.83 -1.34 6.63
C SER A 102 8.51 -1.85 7.23
N LYS A 103 7.74 -0.96 7.87
CA LYS A 103 6.41 -1.29 8.38
C LYS A 103 5.46 -1.75 7.28
N ASN A 104 5.40 -1.03 6.16
CA ASN A 104 4.51 -1.36 5.06
C ASN A 104 4.94 -2.64 4.33
N GLU A 105 6.24 -2.88 4.21
CA GLU A 105 6.77 -4.15 3.73
C GLU A 105 6.33 -5.32 4.62
N GLY A 106 6.42 -5.17 5.95
CA GLY A 106 5.95 -6.16 6.91
C GLY A 106 4.44 -6.41 6.83
N LEU A 107 3.63 -5.37 6.62
CA LEU A 107 2.19 -5.51 6.39
C LEU A 107 1.89 -6.28 5.11
N LEU A 108 2.55 -5.95 3.99
CA LEU A 108 2.36 -6.68 2.74
C LEU A 108 2.73 -8.16 2.91
N LEU A 109 3.81 -8.46 3.61
CA LEU A 109 4.22 -9.83 3.89
C LEU A 109 3.19 -10.57 4.77
N LEU A 110 2.66 -9.91 5.81
CA LEU A 110 1.67 -10.48 6.73
C LEU A 110 0.38 -10.90 6.02
N TYR A 111 -0.06 -10.14 5.02
CA TYR A 111 -1.28 -10.39 4.26
C TYR A 111 -1.04 -11.09 2.91
N ASP A 112 0.14 -11.70 2.72
CA ASP A 112 0.53 -12.50 1.54
C ASP A 112 0.59 -11.73 0.21
N TYR A 113 0.81 -10.42 0.26
CA TYR A 113 1.04 -9.54 -0.90
C TYR A 113 2.51 -9.55 -1.33
N LYS A 114 3.05 -10.74 -1.63
CA LYS A 114 4.49 -10.95 -1.91
C LYS A 114 5.01 -10.14 -3.10
N ASP A 115 4.28 -10.10 -4.20
CA ASP A 115 4.69 -9.33 -5.40
C ASP A 115 4.80 -7.83 -5.10
N GLN A 116 3.85 -7.28 -4.33
CA GLN A 116 3.84 -5.88 -3.94
C GLN A 116 4.98 -5.59 -2.96
N GLN A 117 5.23 -6.52 -2.03
CA GLN A 117 6.30 -6.46 -1.05
C GLN A 117 7.67 -6.36 -1.75
N GLU A 118 7.95 -7.24 -2.70
CA GLU A 118 9.24 -7.26 -3.43
C GLU A 118 9.50 -5.94 -4.17
N ILE A 119 8.47 -5.41 -4.85
CA ILE A 119 8.61 -4.13 -5.56
C ILE A 119 8.82 -2.98 -4.57
N LEU A 120 8.13 -2.97 -3.42
CA LEU A 120 8.32 -1.97 -2.36
C LEU A 120 9.74 -2.02 -1.79
N ARG A 121 10.29 -3.22 -1.55
CA ARG A 121 11.67 -3.39 -1.08
C ARG A 121 12.66 -2.81 -2.09
N ARG A 122 12.52 -3.16 -3.38
CA ARG A 122 13.35 -2.63 -4.45
C ARG A 122 13.26 -1.10 -4.57
N TYR A 123 12.06 -0.53 -4.39
CA TYR A 123 11.88 0.92 -4.34
C TYR A 123 12.68 1.54 -3.18
N GLY A 124 12.58 0.98 -1.98
CA GLY A 124 13.34 1.43 -0.80
C GLY A 124 14.86 1.34 -1.00
N GLU A 125 15.35 0.25 -1.59
CA GLU A 125 16.77 0.07 -1.92
C GLU A 125 17.27 1.14 -2.91
N LEU A 126 16.50 1.41 -3.98
CA LEU A 126 16.82 2.46 -4.95
C LEU A 126 16.84 3.84 -4.31
N VAL A 127 15.89 4.14 -3.42
CA VAL A 127 15.84 5.38 -2.67
C VAL A 127 17.05 5.52 -1.75
N GLY A 128 17.43 4.46 -1.04
CA GLY A 128 18.60 4.45 -0.17
C GLY A 128 19.91 4.61 -0.94
N ALA A 129 20.02 3.97 -2.10
CA ALA A 129 21.15 4.12 -3.01
C ALA A 129 21.26 5.55 -3.54
N PHE A 130 20.15 6.15 -3.97
CA PHE A 130 20.12 7.54 -4.41
C PHE A 130 20.53 8.50 -3.28
N ASN A 131 19.98 8.34 -2.07
CA ASN A 131 20.37 9.17 -0.93
C ASN A 131 21.88 9.05 -0.63
N SER A 132 22.42 7.83 -0.65
CA SER A 132 23.86 7.58 -0.47
C SER A 132 24.71 8.21 -1.56
N TYR A 133 24.24 8.18 -2.82
CA TYR A 133 24.87 8.83 -3.96
C TYR A 133 24.96 10.36 -3.76
N THR A 134 23.90 10.99 -3.22
CA THR A 134 23.94 12.43 -2.90
C THR A 134 24.92 12.81 -1.78
N CYS A 135 25.50 11.85 -1.05
CA CYS A 135 26.49 12.09 0.01
C CYS A 135 27.93 12.19 -0.50
N PHE A 136 28.20 12.10 -1.81
CA PHE A 136 29.53 12.24 -2.41
C PHE A 136 30.60 11.26 -1.89
N ARG A 137 30.22 10.08 -1.37
CA ARG A 137 31.12 9.21 -0.59
C ARG A 137 32.24 8.54 -1.39
N LYS A 138 32.03 8.17 -2.66
CA LYS A 138 33.04 7.39 -3.45
C LYS A 138 33.03 7.61 -4.96
N GLU A 139 31.96 8.14 -5.54
CA GLU A 139 31.81 8.23 -7.01
C GLU A 139 31.76 9.68 -7.48
N SER A 140 32.26 9.93 -8.69
CA SER A 140 32.04 11.19 -9.39
C SER A 140 30.54 11.38 -9.64
N VAL A 141 30.00 12.48 -9.14
CA VAL A 141 28.60 12.86 -9.41
C VAL A 141 28.50 13.33 -10.85
N SER A 142 27.50 12.82 -11.57
CA SER A 142 27.20 13.24 -12.94
C SER A 142 25.71 13.48 -13.13
N ILE A 143 25.39 14.27 -14.16
CA ILE A 143 24.01 14.59 -14.51
C ILE A 143 23.32 13.31 -15.03
N GLU A 144 24.04 12.50 -15.80
CA GLU A 144 23.56 11.24 -16.37
C GLU A 144 23.17 10.26 -15.27
N LYS A 145 24.05 10.03 -14.30
CA LYS A 145 23.79 9.09 -13.20
C LYS A 145 22.65 9.56 -12.30
N THR A 146 22.52 10.87 -12.11
CA THR A 146 21.38 11.46 -11.38
C THR A 146 20.07 11.20 -12.13
N ALA A 147 20.06 11.35 -13.46
CA ALA A 147 18.90 11.06 -14.28
C ALA A 147 18.54 9.56 -14.30
N GLU A 148 19.53 8.67 -14.30
CA GLU A 148 19.34 7.22 -14.22
C GLU A 148 18.65 6.79 -12.91
N TYR A 149 19.12 7.30 -11.77
CA TYR A 149 18.48 7.04 -10.47
C TYR A 149 17.03 7.51 -10.48
N LYS A 150 16.77 8.73 -10.95
CA LYS A 150 15.43 9.29 -11.05
C LYS A 150 14.52 8.40 -11.92
N ALA A 151 14.98 8.01 -13.11
CA ALA A 151 14.20 7.16 -14.00
C ALA A 151 13.87 5.81 -13.35
N SER A 152 14.84 5.20 -12.69
CA SER A 152 14.70 3.91 -12.00
C SER A 152 13.71 3.99 -10.83
N ILE A 153 13.77 5.05 -10.03
CA ILE A 153 12.85 5.29 -8.91
C ILE A 153 11.43 5.50 -9.44
N LEU A 154 11.24 6.35 -10.45
CA LEU A 154 9.92 6.65 -11.01
C LEU A 154 9.26 5.43 -11.66
N GLU A 155 10.03 4.65 -12.40
CA GLU A 155 9.51 3.43 -13.04
C GLU A 155 9.19 2.35 -11.99
N THR A 156 10.05 2.16 -10.99
CA THR A 156 9.77 1.21 -9.89
C THR A 156 8.53 1.65 -9.10
N ARG A 157 8.38 2.95 -8.83
CA ARG A 157 7.17 3.50 -8.22
C ARG A 157 5.94 3.18 -9.05
N LYS A 158 5.96 3.45 -10.35
CA LYS A 158 4.84 3.14 -11.25
C LYS A 158 4.48 1.65 -11.21
N GLN A 159 5.47 0.76 -11.26
CA GLN A 159 5.26 -0.69 -11.16
C GLN A 159 4.61 -1.07 -9.82
N LEU A 160 5.01 -0.44 -8.73
CA LEU A 160 4.42 -0.65 -7.41
C LEU A 160 2.93 -0.29 -7.38
N TYR A 161 2.55 0.90 -7.84
CA TYR A 161 1.15 1.32 -7.88
C TYR A 161 0.30 0.44 -8.80
N GLN A 162 0.86 0.00 -9.93
CA GLN A 162 0.19 -0.96 -10.81
C GLN A 162 -0.03 -2.30 -10.13
N SER A 163 0.96 -2.79 -9.36
CA SER A 163 0.87 -4.03 -8.60
C SER A 163 -0.14 -3.94 -7.46
N LEU A 164 -0.13 -2.85 -6.70
CA LEU A 164 -1.11 -2.57 -5.64
C LEU A 164 -2.53 -2.51 -6.21
N ASN A 165 -2.74 -1.78 -7.31
CA ASN A 165 -4.05 -1.69 -7.95
C ASN A 165 -4.58 -3.05 -8.45
N LYS A 166 -3.71 -3.93 -8.94
CA LYS A 166 -4.10 -5.30 -9.33
C LYS A 166 -4.54 -6.14 -8.12
N ALA A 167 -3.94 -5.91 -6.95
CA ALA A 167 -4.24 -6.61 -5.71
C ALA A 167 -5.50 -6.08 -5.00
N ILE A 168 -5.96 -4.87 -5.31
CA ILE A 168 -7.18 -4.31 -4.72
C ILE A 168 -8.40 -5.15 -5.14
N PRO A 169 -9.15 -5.72 -4.17
CA PRO A 169 -10.36 -6.46 -4.48
C PRO A 169 -11.41 -5.55 -5.14
N LYS A 170 -11.95 -6.00 -6.27
CA LYS A 170 -13.08 -5.35 -6.95
C LYS A 170 -14.39 -5.60 -6.21
#